data_AF-A0A2J7W8H9-F1
#
_entry.id   AF-A0A2J7W8H9-F1
#
_cell.length_a   1.000
_cell.length_b   1.000
_cell.length_c   1.000
_cell.angle_alpha   90.00
_cell.angle_beta   90.00
_cell.angle_gamma   90.00
#
_symmetry.space_group_name_H-M   'P 1'
#
loop_
_entity.id
_entity.type
_entity.pdbx_description
1 polymer ?
#
loop_
_entity_poly.entity_id
_entity_poly.type
_entity_poly.pdbx_seq_one_letter_code
_entity_poly.pdbx_strand_id
1 'polypeptide(L)'
;MNTLPLDCLVANFLACEGRLDSPPTPDEENVFPLPLDDTHWLGVQMSESENDLLFFAHPGPEAFPQSPPQIDAELSEELELGDDMDGRWVLTANRSSGRYTLWVSVEHERVGHVEFARIVDNLRWRFAMWDDVLAERNNPSQAVTQEFR
;
A
#
# COMPACT_ATOMS: atom_id res chain seq x y z
N MET A 1 14.98 17.25 13.66
CA MET A 1 13.51 17.36 13.91
C MET A 1 13.14 16.24 14.86
N ASN A 2 12.08 16.36 15.66
CA ASN A 2 11.60 15.23 16.47
C ASN A 2 10.68 14.38 15.59
N THR A 3 11.16 13.23 15.14
CA THR A 3 10.39 12.25 14.37
C THR A 3 9.25 11.70 15.23
N LEU A 4 8.03 11.70 14.69
CA LEU A 4 6.86 11.18 15.41
C LEU A 4 6.85 9.65 15.38
N PRO A 5 6.64 8.96 16.51
CA PRO A 5 6.49 7.50 16.53
C PRO A 5 5.37 7.02 15.59
N LEU A 6 5.55 5.86 14.95
CA LEU A 6 4.59 5.32 13.99
C LEU A 6 3.21 5.07 14.61
N ASP A 7 3.16 4.52 15.82
CA ASP A 7 1.92 4.31 16.57
C ASP A 7 1.15 5.62 16.80
N CYS A 8 1.85 6.73 17.04
CA CYS A 8 1.26 8.07 17.18
C CYS A 8 0.71 8.59 15.84
N LEU A 9 1.41 8.36 14.73
CA LEU A 9 0.93 8.71 13.39
C LEU A 9 -0.35 7.94 13.04
N VAL A 10 -0.35 6.62 13.26
CA VAL A 10 -1.50 5.74 13.03
C VAL A 10 -2.68 6.11 13.92
N ALA A 11 -2.46 6.33 15.22
CA ALA A 11 -3.51 6.69 16.15
C ALA A 11 -4.19 8.01 15.77
N ASN A 12 -3.39 9.01 15.36
CA ASN A 12 -3.93 10.28 14.89
C ASN A 12 -4.74 10.12 13.62
N PHE A 13 -4.25 9.36 12.64
CA PHE A 13 -4.97 9.09 11.40
C PHE A 13 -6.33 8.41 11.66
N LEU A 14 -6.34 7.34 12.46
CA LEU A 14 -7.58 6.63 12.82
C LEU A 14 -8.56 7.51 13.60
N ALA A 15 -8.05 8.40 14.47
CA ALA A 15 -8.89 9.37 15.19
C ALA A 15 -9.56 10.35 14.22
N CYS A 16 -8.81 10.87 13.23
CA CYS A 16 -9.34 11.76 12.20
C CYS A 16 -10.38 11.08 11.30
N GLU A 17 -10.24 9.77 11.06
CA GLU A 17 -11.21 8.93 10.33
C GLU A 17 -12.42 8.53 11.20
N GLY A 18 -12.45 8.89 12.49
CA GLY A 18 -13.52 8.52 13.41
C GLY A 18 -13.55 7.03 13.78
N ARG A 19 -12.40 6.35 13.68
CA ARG A 19 -12.25 4.89 13.85
C ARG A 19 -11.34 4.50 15.02
N LEU A 20 -11.00 5.45 15.90
CA LEU A 20 -10.14 5.17 17.05
C LEU A 20 -10.98 4.78 18.27
N ASP A 21 -11.32 3.50 18.37
CA ASP A 21 -11.99 2.94 19.56
C ASP A 21 -10.99 2.47 20.63
N SER A 22 -9.77 2.10 20.20
CA SER A 22 -8.66 1.67 21.05
C SER A 22 -7.32 2.11 20.46
N PRO A 23 -6.23 2.16 21.24
CA PRO A 23 -4.90 2.38 20.69
C PRO A 23 -4.61 1.37 19.56
N PRO A 24 -4.04 1.80 18.42
CA PRO A 24 -3.69 0.88 17.35
C PRO A 24 -2.59 -0.06 17.83
N THR A 25 -2.81 -1.35 17.65
CA THR A 25 -1.78 -2.38 17.84
C THR A 25 -1.40 -2.95 16.49
N PRO A 26 -0.11 -3.09 16.20
CA PRO A 26 0.31 -3.79 15.00
C PRO A 26 -0.02 -5.29 15.11
N ASP A 27 -0.04 -5.97 13.99
CA ASP A 27 -0.18 -7.42 13.93
C ASP A 27 1.13 -8.15 14.29
N GLU A 28 1.15 -9.48 14.10
CA GLU A 28 2.30 -10.33 14.39
C GLU A 28 3.54 -9.97 13.56
N GLU A 29 3.36 -9.30 12.42
CA GLU A 29 4.41 -8.88 11.49
C GLU A 29 4.83 -7.41 11.71
N ASN A 30 4.38 -6.80 12.82
CA ASN A 30 4.57 -5.38 13.12
C ASN A 30 3.93 -4.42 12.09
N VAL A 31 2.89 -4.87 11.37
CA VAL A 31 2.11 -4.03 10.46
C VAL A 31 0.96 -3.39 11.22
N PHE A 32 0.81 -2.07 11.08
CA PHE A 32 -0.41 -1.39 11.47
C PHE A 32 -1.43 -1.46 10.34
N PRO A 33 -2.53 -2.23 10.50
CA PRO A 33 -3.58 -2.27 9.49
C PRO A 33 -4.31 -0.94 9.45
N LEU A 34 -4.56 -0.46 8.22
CA LEU A 34 -5.28 0.78 7.95
C LEU A 34 -6.51 0.47 7.11
N PRO A 35 -7.60 1.23 7.28
CA PRO A 35 -8.81 1.02 6.52
C PRO A 35 -8.62 1.41 5.05
N LEU A 36 -8.94 0.49 4.14
CA LEU A 36 -9.05 0.74 2.70
C LEU A 36 -10.49 0.52 2.26
N ASP A 37 -10.93 -0.74 2.26
CA ASP A 37 -12.30 -1.19 2.08
C ASP A 37 -12.47 -2.61 2.65
N ASP A 38 -13.59 -3.27 2.37
CA ASP A 38 -13.93 -4.59 2.91
C ASP A 38 -13.18 -5.75 2.23
N THR A 39 -12.49 -5.49 1.12
CA THR A 39 -11.90 -6.49 0.22
C THR A 39 -10.39 -6.39 0.09
N HIS A 40 -9.84 -5.19 0.22
CA HIS A 40 -8.42 -4.91 0.05
C HIS A 40 -7.78 -4.55 1.39
N TRP A 41 -6.50 -4.84 1.50
CA TRP A 41 -5.70 -4.61 2.70
C TRP A 41 -4.78 -3.42 2.48
N LEU A 42 -4.70 -2.54 3.46
CA LEU A 42 -3.72 -1.46 3.50
C LEU A 42 -3.00 -1.51 4.83
N GLY A 43 -1.68 -1.36 4.81
CA GLY A 43 -0.86 -1.44 6.00
C GLY A 43 0.27 -0.42 5.96
N VAL A 44 0.79 -0.11 7.14
CA VAL A 44 2.05 0.63 7.30
C VAL A 44 2.92 -0.07 8.34
N GLN A 45 4.21 -0.14 8.05
CA GLN A 45 5.20 -0.68 8.98
C GLN A 45 6.49 0.16 8.93
N MET A 46 7.33 -0.03 9.93
CA MET A 46 8.70 0.48 9.91
C MET A 46 9.57 -0.43 9.03
N SER A 47 10.52 0.13 8.29
CA SER A 47 11.55 -0.69 7.62
C SER A 47 12.50 -1.31 8.65
N GLU A 48 13.20 -2.40 8.27
CA GLU A 48 14.16 -3.06 9.17
C GLU A 48 15.29 -2.14 9.64
N SER A 49 15.61 -1.12 8.83
CA SER A 49 16.63 -0.12 9.17
C SER A 49 16.12 1.01 10.06
N GLU A 50 14.81 1.03 10.35
CA GLU A 50 14.09 2.05 11.12
C GLU A 50 14.17 3.48 10.55
N ASN A 51 14.64 3.65 9.31
CA ASN A 51 14.76 4.97 8.68
C ASN A 51 13.55 5.33 7.81
N ASP A 52 12.80 4.33 7.35
CA ASP A 52 11.73 4.51 6.38
C ASP A 52 10.42 3.91 6.91
N LEU A 53 9.31 4.56 6.55
CA LEU A 53 7.99 3.97 6.65
C LEU A 53 7.64 3.31 5.31
N LEU A 54 7.15 2.08 5.40
CA LEU A 54 6.69 1.30 4.26
C LEU A 54 5.18 1.23 4.31
N PHE A 55 4.52 1.84 3.33
CA PHE A 55 3.08 1.73 3.15
C PHE A 55 2.78 0.77 1.99
N PHE A 56 1.72 -0.01 2.12
CA PHE A 56 1.33 -0.93 1.07
C PHE A 56 -0.17 -1.15 0.97
N ALA A 57 -0.63 -1.48 -0.24
CA ALA A 57 -1.99 -1.91 -0.53
C ALA A 57 -1.99 -3.22 -1.33
N HIS A 58 -2.86 -4.15 -0.96
CA HIS A 58 -2.92 -5.51 -1.49
C HIS A 58 -4.38 -5.98 -1.66
N PRO A 59 -4.72 -6.82 -2.66
CA PRO A 59 -6.10 -7.24 -2.93
C PRO A 59 -6.71 -8.29 -1.99
N GLY A 60 -6.40 -8.23 -0.70
CA GLY A 60 -7.03 -9.08 0.32
C GLY A 60 -6.40 -10.47 0.50
N PRO A 61 -7.01 -11.40 1.24
CA PRO A 61 -6.40 -12.69 1.58
C PRO A 61 -6.36 -13.69 0.40
N GLU A 62 -5.57 -14.77 0.43
CA GLU A 62 -5.15 -15.55 1.60
C GLU A 62 -3.66 -15.46 1.93
N ALA A 63 -3.38 -14.89 3.11
CA ALA A 63 -2.09 -14.64 3.78
C ALA A 63 -1.37 -13.32 3.41
N PHE A 64 -0.98 -12.60 4.47
CA PHE A 64 -0.13 -11.41 4.44
C PHE A 64 1.17 -11.70 3.67
N PRO A 65 1.72 -10.73 2.91
CA PRO A 65 3.11 -10.84 2.45
C PRO A 65 4.01 -10.97 3.68
N GLN A 66 4.65 -12.13 3.85
CA GLN A 66 5.30 -12.58 5.09
C GLN A 66 6.57 -11.80 5.48
N SER A 67 7.00 -10.78 4.72
CA SER A 67 8.18 -9.96 5.01
C SER A 67 8.22 -8.71 4.12
N PRO A 68 8.90 -7.62 4.52
CA PRO A 68 9.48 -6.67 3.55
C PRO A 68 10.34 -7.45 2.54
N PRO A 69 10.54 -6.98 1.30
CA PRO A 69 10.84 -7.83 0.15
C PRO A 69 12.12 -8.66 0.35
N GLN A 70 11.96 -9.89 0.84
CA GLN A 70 12.84 -11.03 0.57
C GLN A 70 12.08 -11.94 -0.39
N ILE A 71 11.96 -11.44 -1.61
CA ILE A 71 11.17 -12.06 -2.67
C ILE A 71 11.95 -13.27 -3.20
N ASP A 72 11.29 -14.42 -3.21
CA ASP A 72 11.70 -15.57 -4.02
C ASP A 72 11.66 -15.13 -5.50
N ALA A 73 12.81 -14.70 -6.01
CA ALA A 73 12.95 -13.88 -7.22
C ALA A 73 12.43 -14.56 -8.50
N GLU A 74 12.14 -15.86 -8.46
CA GLU A 74 11.71 -16.64 -9.62
C GLU A 74 10.23 -16.42 -10.01
N LEU A 75 9.37 -15.92 -9.12
CA LEU A 75 7.91 -15.84 -9.36
C LEU A 75 7.29 -14.42 -9.30
N SER A 76 8.04 -13.44 -8.81
CA SER A 76 7.58 -12.07 -8.64
C SER A 76 8.22 -11.13 -9.65
N GLU A 77 7.43 -10.25 -10.23
CA GLU A 77 7.88 -9.15 -11.08
C GLU A 77 7.77 -7.85 -10.30
N GLU A 78 8.87 -7.10 -10.22
CA GLU A 78 8.91 -5.77 -9.62
C GLU A 78 8.93 -4.71 -10.73
N LEU A 79 8.03 -3.75 -10.62
CA LEU A 79 7.94 -2.61 -11.53
C LEU A 79 8.08 -1.32 -10.73
N GLU A 80 9.18 -0.60 -10.97
CA GLU A 80 9.35 0.77 -10.45
C GLU A 80 8.40 1.72 -11.18
N LEU A 81 7.52 2.39 -10.44
CA LEU A 81 6.57 3.37 -10.99
C LEU A 81 7.13 4.80 -10.99
N GLY A 82 8.26 5.00 -10.32
CA GLY A 82 8.96 6.27 -10.19
C GLY A 82 8.93 6.83 -8.76
N ASP A 83 9.55 7.99 -8.62
CA ASP A 83 9.62 8.76 -7.36
C ASP A 83 8.80 10.03 -7.48
N ASP A 84 8.08 10.38 -6.41
CA ASP A 84 7.40 11.66 -6.28
C ASP A 84 7.54 12.23 -4.86
N MET A 85 6.70 13.21 -4.52
CA MET A 85 6.73 13.87 -3.21
C MET A 85 6.41 12.94 -2.03
N ASP A 86 5.81 11.77 -2.28
CA ASP A 86 5.54 10.73 -1.28
C ASP A 86 6.65 9.71 -1.13
N GLY A 87 7.60 9.67 -2.06
CA GLY A 87 8.71 8.73 -2.05
C GLY A 87 8.68 7.78 -3.23
N ARG A 88 9.29 6.61 -3.04
CA ARG A 88 9.52 5.63 -4.10
C ARG A 88 8.36 4.67 -4.23
N TRP A 89 7.76 4.61 -5.41
CA TRP A 89 6.62 3.74 -5.71
C TRP A 89 7.04 2.48 -6.44
N VAL A 90 6.58 1.35 -5.92
CA VAL A 90 6.91 0.02 -6.46
C VAL A 90 5.65 -0.82 -6.55
N LEU A 91 5.43 -1.45 -7.70
CA LEU A 91 4.40 -2.46 -7.88
C LEU A 91 5.07 -3.83 -7.91
N THR A 92 4.73 -4.71 -6.96
CA THR A 92 5.14 -6.11 -7.01
C THR A 92 3.99 -6.96 -7.49
N ALA A 93 4.21 -7.84 -8.46
CA ALA A 93 3.17 -8.71 -9.01
C ALA A 93 3.62 -10.17 -8.99
N ASN A 94 2.76 -11.04 -8.46
CA ASN A 94 2.93 -12.48 -8.55
C ASN A 94 2.36 -12.96 -9.89
N ARG A 95 3.25 -13.43 -10.79
CA ARG A 95 2.87 -13.87 -12.14
C ARG A 95 1.93 -15.07 -12.15
N SER A 96 2.00 -15.93 -11.14
CA SER A 96 1.21 -17.16 -11.08
C SER A 96 -0.22 -16.93 -10.62
N SER A 97 -0.44 -15.96 -9.73
CA SER A 97 -1.76 -15.64 -9.19
C SER A 97 -2.39 -14.39 -9.81
N GLY A 98 -1.62 -13.60 -10.57
CA GLY A 98 -2.04 -12.29 -11.08
C GLY A 98 -2.24 -11.24 -9.99
N ARG A 99 -1.87 -11.56 -8.75
CA ARG A 99 -2.00 -10.65 -7.59
C ARG A 99 -0.86 -9.65 -7.58
N TYR A 100 -1.13 -8.47 -7.04
CA TYR A 100 -0.14 -7.41 -6.94
C TYR A 100 -0.22 -6.71 -5.60
N THR A 101 0.89 -6.10 -5.20
CA THR A 101 0.98 -5.20 -4.05
C THR A 101 1.57 -3.89 -4.53
N LEU A 102 0.91 -2.79 -4.21
CA LEU A 102 1.46 -1.46 -4.44
C LEU A 102 2.15 -0.98 -3.16
N TRP A 103 3.39 -0.55 -3.27
CA TRP A 103 4.22 -0.07 -2.17
C TRP A 103 4.62 1.39 -2.39
N VAL A 104 4.79 2.11 -1.28
CA VAL A 104 5.55 3.36 -1.22
C VAL A 104 6.48 3.36 -0.01
N SER A 105 7.73 3.72 -0.25
CA SER A 105 8.76 3.90 0.79
C SER A 105 9.08 5.38 0.97
N VAL A 106 9.08 5.86 2.21
CA VAL A 106 9.28 7.25 2.58
C VAL A 106 10.15 7.39 3.83
N GLU A 107 11.09 8.33 3.82
CA GLU A 107 11.92 8.66 4.98
C GLU A 107 11.04 9.07 6.18
N HIS A 108 11.14 8.34 7.29
CA HIS A 108 10.28 8.52 8.47
C HIS A 108 10.38 9.94 9.04
N GLU A 109 11.58 10.53 9.04
CA GLU A 109 11.80 11.89 9.55
C GLU A 109 11.00 12.97 8.81
N ARG A 110 10.53 12.68 7.59
CA ARG A 110 9.73 13.61 6.76
C ARG A 110 8.22 13.46 6.98
N VAL A 111 7.78 12.47 7.75
CA VAL A 111 6.35 12.13 7.87
C VAL A 111 5.76 12.72 9.14
N GLY A 112 4.96 13.78 8.97
CA GLY A 112 4.01 14.27 9.96
C GLY A 112 2.61 13.71 9.75
N HIS A 113 1.65 14.18 10.55
CA HIS A 113 0.24 13.75 10.44
C HIS A 113 -0.37 14.05 9.06
N VAL A 114 -0.03 15.20 8.47
CA VAL A 114 -0.55 15.64 7.17
C VAL A 114 0.04 14.78 6.06
N GLU A 115 1.35 14.53 6.11
CA GLU A 115 2.03 13.67 5.14
C GLU A 115 1.51 12.25 5.22
N PHE A 116 1.33 11.70 6.42
CA PHE A 116 0.78 10.35 6.62
C PHE A 116 -0.60 10.19 5.96
N ALA A 117 -1.53 11.10 6.23
CA ALA A 117 -2.87 11.06 5.64
C ALA A 117 -2.82 11.16 4.10
N ARG A 118 -1.98 12.07 3.59
CA ARG A 118 -1.80 12.28 2.15
C ARG A 118 -1.22 11.06 1.44
N ILE A 119 -0.23 10.39 2.05
CA ILE A 119 0.36 9.16 1.52
C ILE A 119 -0.71 8.06 1.45
N VAL A 120 -1.47 7.88 2.53
CA VAL A 120 -2.56 6.88 2.56
C VAL A 120 -3.59 7.16 1.46
N ASP A 121 -4.05 8.40 1.30
CA ASP A 121 -5.02 8.75 0.25
C ASP A 121 -4.48 8.53 -1.16
N ASN A 122 -3.21 8.89 -1.42
CA ASN A 122 -2.56 8.64 -2.70
C ASN A 122 -2.41 7.14 -2.98
N LEU A 123 -2.09 6.35 -1.95
CA LEU A 123 -2.01 4.90 -2.05
C LEU A 123 -3.39 4.30 -2.38
N ARG A 124 -4.47 4.75 -1.72
CA ARG A 124 -5.85 4.34 -2.03
C ARG A 124 -6.20 4.61 -3.50
N TRP A 125 -5.94 5.83 -3.97
CA TRP A 125 -6.27 6.24 -5.34
C TRP A 125 -5.48 5.45 -6.40
N ARG A 126 -4.16 5.31 -6.21
CA ARG A 126 -3.31 4.55 -7.15
C ARG A 126 -3.64 3.07 -7.16
N PHE A 127 -3.93 2.50 -6.00
CA PHE A 127 -4.27 1.10 -5.89
C PHE A 127 -5.58 0.79 -6.63
N ALA A 128 -6.61 1.64 -6.50
CA ALA A 128 -7.86 1.51 -7.26
C ALA A 128 -7.62 1.62 -8.79
N MET A 129 -6.81 2.58 -9.23
CA MET A 129 -6.45 2.72 -10.65
C MET A 129 -5.74 1.47 -11.20
N TRP A 130 -4.86 0.87 -10.41
CA TRP A 130 -4.18 -0.37 -10.82
C TRP A 130 -5.12 -1.58 -10.84
N ASP A 131 -6.10 -1.63 -9.93
CA ASP A 131 -7.12 -2.68 -9.94
C ASP A 131 -7.93 -2.64 -11.25
N ASP A 132 -8.34 -1.45 -11.67
CA ASP A 132 -9.04 -1.22 -12.93
C ASP A 132 -8.18 -1.64 -14.16
N VAL A 133 -6.93 -1.17 -14.22
CA VAL A 133 -6.01 -1.48 -15.35
C VAL A 133 -5.75 -2.98 -15.47
N LEU A 134 -5.60 -3.68 -14.34
CA LEU A 134 -5.34 -5.11 -14.34
C LEU A 134 -6.62 -5.93 -14.60
N ALA A 135 -7.79 -5.45 -14.16
CA ALA A 135 -9.08 -6.03 -14.52
C ALA A 135 -9.37 -5.96 -16.03
N GLU A 136 -9.08 -4.82 -16.68
CA GLU A 136 -9.25 -4.64 -18.13
C GLU A 136 -8.34 -5.58 -18.94
N ARG A 137 -7.08 -5.76 -18.50
CA ARG A 137 -6.13 -6.66 -19.16
C ARG A 137 -6.58 -8.13 -19.10
N ASN A 138 -7.25 -8.52 -18.02
CA ASN A 138 -7.77 -9.87 -17.81
C ASN A 138 -9.13 -10.12 -18.49
N ASN A 139 -9.80 -9.07 -18.97
CA ASN A 139 -11.05 -9.15 -19.76
C ASN A 139 -10.93 -8.39 -21.11
N PRO A 140 -10.11 -8.86 -22.06
CA PRO A 140 -9.89 -8.18 -23.35
C PRO A 140 -11.15 -8.10 -24.24
N SER A 141 -12.23 -8.78 -23.87
CA SER A 141 -13.51 -8.83 -24.60
C SER A 141 -14.33 -7.54 -24.54
N GLN A 142 -13.95 -6.52 -23.77
CA GLN A 142 -14.65 -5.21 -23.75
C GLN A 142 -13.96 -4.09 -24.55
N ALA A 143 -12.71 -4.25 -24.96
CA ALA A 143 -11.97 -3.21 -25.70
C ALA A 143 -12.37 -3.08 -27.19
N VAL A 144 -13.22 -3.97 -27.72
CA VAL A 144 -13.58 -4.03 -29.16
C VAL A 144 -15.05 -3.72 -29.42
N THR A 145 -15.68 -2.84 -28.63
CA THR A 145 -17.07 -2.39 -28.90
C THR A 145 -17.25 -0.87 -28.84
N GLN A 146 -16.23 -0.10 -29.17
CA GLN A 146 -16.34 1.35 -29.39
C GLN A 146 -15.77 1.81 -30.75
N GLU A 147 -15.95 1.01 -31.81
CA GLU A 147 -15.96 1.55 -33.17
C GLU A 147 -17.28 1.16 -33.85
N PHE A 148 -17.86 2.15 -34.54
CA PHE A 148 -19.12 2.15 -35.30
C PHE A 148 -20.41 2.43 -34.52
N ARG A 149 -20.66 3.71 -34.28
CA ARG A 149 -21.89 4.37 -34.76
C ARG A 149 -21.68 5.85 -35.06
#